data_AF-A0A957TA31-F1
#
_entry.id   AF-A0A957TA31-F1
#
_cell.length_a   1.000
_cell.length_b   1.000
_cell.length_c   1.000
_cell.angle_alpha   90.00
_cell.angle_beta   90.00
_cell.angle_gamma   90.00
#
_symmetry.space_group_name_H-M   'P 1'
#
loop_
_entity.id
_entity.type
_entity.pdbx_description
1 polymer ?
#
loop_
_entity_poly.entity_id
_entity_poly.type
_entity_poly.pdbx_seq_one_letter_code
_entity_poly.pdbx_strand_id
1 'polypeptide(L)'
;MTCLTVWILGDQLIIPHPALTWAEEQGATVRVVMVESRRRRRKMPYHRRRLVLLLSAMRHYAQELREKGYEVDYVVADSFEDGLR
;
A
#
# COMPACT_ATOMS: atom_id res chain seq x y z
N MET A 1 20.45 -10.58 -7.19
CA MET A 1 19.04 -10.21 -7.43
C MET A 1 18.81 -8.87 -6.77
N THR A 2 18.21 -7.91 -7.46
CA THR A 2 17.83 -6.61 -6.87
C THR A 2 16.52 -6.76 -6.11
N CYS A 3 16.43 -6.15 -4.92
CA CYS A 3 15.16 -6.00 -4.21
C CYS A 3 14.57 -4.63 -4.59
N LEU A 4 13.30 -4.61 -5.02
CA LEU A 4 12.57 -3.39 -5.35
C LEU A 4 11.41 -3.20 -4.36
N THR A 5 11.36 -2.03 -3.74
CA THR A 5 10.24 -1.63 -2.89
C THR A 5 9.22 -0.86 -3.72
N VAL A 6 8.01 -1.41 -3.86
CA VAL A 6 6.89 -0.81 -4.59
C VAL A 6 5.93 -0.18 -3.58
N TRP A 7 5.82 1.15 -3.62
CA TRP A 7 4.86 1.89 -2.80
C TRP A 7 3.49 1.90 -3.48
N ILE A 8 2.49 1.26 -2.86
CA ILE A 8 1.10 1.26 -3.34
C ILE A 8 0.26 2.21 -2.49
N LEU A 9 -0.40 3.17 -3.17
CA LEU A 9 -1.28 4.15 -2.56
C LEU A 9 -2.70 3.60 -2.34
N GLY A 10 -3.44 4.22 -1.43
CA GLY A 10 -4.80 3.77 -1.06
C GLY A 10 -5.85 3.89 -2.17
N ASP A 11 -5.55 4.59 -3.26
CA ASP A 11 -6.35 4.74 -4.48
C ASP A 11 -5.85 3.86 -5.64
N GLN A 12 -4.81 3.06 -5.43
CA GLN A 12 -4.19 2.18 -6.43
C GLN A 12 -4.48 0.68 -6.16
N LEU A 13 -5.61 0.37 -5.54
CA LEU A 13 -5.96 -0.98 -5.10
C LEU A 13 -6.51 -1.84 -6.26
N ILE A 14 -5.65 -2.11 -7.25
CA ILE A 14 -5.96 -2.82 -8.49
C ILE A 14 -5.17 -4.12 -8.65
N ILE A 15 -5.74 -5.08 -9.37
CA ILE A 15 -5.24 -6.45 -9.51
C ILE A 15 -5.47 -6.90 -10.96
N PRO A 16 -4.42 -7.25 -11.73
CA PRO A 16 -3.00 -7.11 -11.39
C PRO A 16 -2.57 -5.64 -11.20
N HIS A 17 -1.55 -5.40 -10.39
CA HIS A 17 -1.01 -4.05 -10.16
C HIS A 17 0.19 -3.80 -11.08
N PRO A 18 0.16 -2.78 -11.96
CA PRO A 18 1.16 -2.61 -13.03
C PRO A 18 2.58 -2.42 -12.51
N ALA A 19 2.77 -1.78 -11.35
CA ALA A 19 4.11 -1.61 -10.77
C ALA A 19 4.68 -2.91 -10.14
N LEU A 20 3.82 -3.88 -9.79
CA LEU A 20 4.28 -5.21 -9.35
C LEU A 20 4.69 -6.03 -10.57
N THR A 21 3.82 -6.09 -11.59
CA THR A 21 4.11 -6.75 -12.87
C THR A 21 5.41 -6.25 -13.51
N TRP A 22 5.61 -4.93 -13.58
CA TRP A 22 6.85 -4.37 -14.11
C TRP A 22 8.09 -4.78 -13.31
N ALA A 23 8.00 -4.84 -11.97
CA ALA A 23 9.12 -5.23 -11.11
C ALA A 23 9.44 -6.73 -11.21
N GLU A 24 8.41 -7.57 -11.40
CA GLU A 24 8.55 -9.00 -11.70
C GLU A 24 9.20 -9.23 -13.07
N GLU A 25 8.83 -8.45 -14.08
CA GLU A 25 9.46 -8.46 -15.42
C GLU A 25 10.95 -8.06 -15.36
N GLN A 26 11.38 -7.27 -14.37
CA GLN A 26 12.80 -6.98 -14.14
C GLN A 26 13.56 -8.14 -13.43
N GLY A 27 12.88 -9.24 -13.08
CA GLY A 27 13.45 -10.32 -12.28
C GLY A 27 13.83 -9.92 -10.86
N ALA A 28 13.21 -8.85 -10.32
CA ALA A 28 13.49 -8.36 -8.99
C ALA A 28 12.71 -9.13 -7.91
N THR A 29 13.25 -9.19 -6.70
CA THR A 29 12.45 -9.54 -5.52
C THR A 29 11.60 -8.32 -5.16
N VAL A 30 10.28 -8.49 -5.09
CA VAL A 30 9.34 -7.37 -4.88
C VAL A 30 8.85 -7.33 -3.44
N ARG A 31 9.05 -6.18 -2.80
CA ARG A 31 8.52 -5.84 -1.48
C ARG A 31 7.51 -4.72 -1.63
N VAL A 32 6.33 -4.85 -1.02
CA VAL A 32 5.27 -3.85 -1.12
C VAL A 32 5.21 -3.04 0.16
N VAL A 33 5.12 -1.70 0.04
CA VAL A 33 4.85 -0.82 1.17
C VAL A 33 3.54 -0.09 0.99
N MET A 34 2.74 0.00 2.06
CA MET A 34 1.46 0.69 2.14
C MET A 34 1.37 1.46 3.46
N VAL A 35 0.95 2.74 3.43
CA VAL A 35 1.04 3.63 4.62
C VAL A 35 -0.31 4.27 4.98
N GLU A 36 -0.78 4.06 6.21
CA GLU A 36 -2.09 4.49 6.74
C GLU A 36 -2.07 5.91 7.38
N SER A 37 -1.41 6.90 6.75
CA SER A 37 -1.09 8.20 7.40
C SER A 37 -2.27 8.84 8.17
N ARG A 38 -2.09 9.04 9.48
CA ARG A 38 -3.04 9.74 10.35
C ARG A 38 -3.21 11.21 9.94
N ARG A 39 -2.12 11.89 9.58
CA ARG A 39 -2.11 13.27 9.04
C ARG A 39 -2.95 13.36 7.75
N ARG A 40 -2.80 12.41 6.83
CA ARG A 40 -3.61 12.38 5.59
C ARG A 40 -5.09 12.20 5.88
N ARG A 41 -5.46 11.26 6.77
CA ARG A 41 -6.86 11.02 7.18
C ARG A 41 -7.54 12.23 7.83
N ARG A 42 -6.77 13.14 8.43
CA ARG A 42 -7.26 14.35 9.12
C ARG A 42 -7.10 15.64 8.30
N LYS A 43 -6.56 15.59 7.07
CA LYS A 43 -6.27 16.78 6.24
C LYS A 43 -7.51 17.62 5.90
N MET A 44 -8.68 16.98 5.77
CA MET A 44 -9.95 17.60 5.42
C MET A 44 -11.09 16.92 6.17
N PRO A 45 -12.29 17.54 6.28
CA PRO A 45 -13.48 16.91 6.85
C PRO A 45 -14.06 15.82 5.93
N TYR A 46 -13.31 14.73 5.75
CA TYR A 46 -13.75 13.60 4.93
C TYR A 46 -14.94 12.88 5.58
N HIS A 47 -15.90 12.47 4.74
CA HIS A 47 -17.07 11.72 5.19
C HIS A 47 -16.65 10.39 5.85
N ARG A 48 -17.11 10.13 7.08
CA ARG A 48 -16.66 8.99 7.90
C ARG A 48 -16.78 7.64 7.18
N ARG A 49 -17.88 7.39 6.46
CA ARG A 49 -18.06 6.14 5.68
C ARG A 49 -17.01 5.98 4.56
N ARG A 50 -16.58 7.08 3.92
CA ARG A 50 -15.52 7.06 2.88
C ARG A 50 -14.16 6.73 3.48
N LEU A 51 -13.83 7.27 4.65
CA LEU A 51 -12.61 6.92 5.36
C LEU A 51 -12.59 5.44 5.77
N VAL A 52 -13.68 4.94 6.35
CA VAL A 52 -13.79 3.51 6.73
C VAL A 52 -13.65 2.60 5.50
N LEU A 53 -14.36 2.91 4.41
CA LEU A 53 -14.27 2.16 3.15
C LEU A 53 -12.83 2.11 2.62
N LEU A 54 -12.15 3.26 2.51
CA LEU A 54 -10.79 3.34 2.00
C LEU A 54 -9.80 2.53 2.84
N LEU A 55 -9.87 2.67 4.17
CA LEU A 55 -8.96 1.98 5.08
C LEU A 55 -9.22 0.47 5.12
N SER A 56 -10.49 0.06 5.07
CA SER A 56 -10.86 -1.35 4.95
C SER A 56 -10.33 -1.93 3.64
N ALA A 57 -10.55 -1.26 2.50
CA ALA A 57 -10.06 -1.69 1.20
C ALA A 57 -8.53 -1.84 1.20
N MET A 58 -7.78 -0.86 1.74
CA MET A 58 -6.32 -0.94 1.85
C MET A 58 -5.85 -2.14 2.68
N ARG A 59 -6.53 -2.46 3.79
CA ARG A 59 -6.16 -3.58 4.68
C ARG A 59 -6.45 -4.93 4.03
N HIS A 60 -7.60 -5.07 3.38
CA HIS A 60 -7.96 -6.28 2.64
C HIS A 60 -7.04 -6.50 1.43
N TYR A 61 -6.71 -5.43 0.69
CA TYR A 61 -5.76 -5.50 -0.42
C TYR A 61 -4.36 -5.94 0.02
N ALA A 62 -3.86 -5.40 1.15
CA ALA A 62 -2.60 -5.82 1.73
C ALA A 62 -2.60 -7.31 2.13
N GLN A 63 -3.74 -7.82 2.60
CA GLN A 63 -3.92 -9.23 2.93
C GLN A 63 -3.95 -10.10 1.66
N GLU A 64 -4.68 -9.70 0.63
CA GLU A 64 -4.74 -10.41 -0.65
C GLU A 64 -3.37 -10.49 -1.36
N LEU A 65 -2.54 -9.45 -1.23
CA LEU A 65 -1.15 -9.48 -1.70
C LEU A 65 -0.28 -10.47 -0.89
N ARG A 66 -0.44 -10.55 0.44
CA ARG A 66 0.26 -11.57 1.25
C ARG A 66 -0.15 -12.99 0.88
N GLU A 67 -1.43 -13.21 0.60
CA GLU A 67 -1.97 -14.49 0.14
C GLU A 67 -1.44 -14.89 -1.24
N LYS A 68 -1.03 -13.92 -2.07
CA LYS A 68 -0.31 -14.12 -3.34
C LYS A 68 1.21 -14.27 -3.18
N GLY A 69 1.73 -14.20 -1.95
CA GLY A 69 3.14 -14.42 -1.63
C GLY A 69 4.03 -13.17 -1.60
N TYR A 70 3.49 -11.97 -1.75
CA TYR A 70 4.28 -10.74 -1.61
C TYR A 70 4.65 -10.46 -0.14
N GLU A 71 5.87 -9.96 0.09
CA GLU A 71 6.20 -9.29 1.36
C GLU A 71 5.49 -7.93 1.39
N VAL A 72 4.62 -7.69 2.39
CA VAL A 72 3.80 -6.45 2.48
C VAL A 72 3.97 -5.75 3.82
N ASP A 73 4.72 -4.64 3.81
CA ASP A 73 4.80 -3.67 4.89
C ASP A 73 3.54 -2.82 4.93
N TYR A 74 2.69 -3.05 5.93
CA TYR A 74 1.50 -2.24 6.16
C TYR A 74 1.70 -1.34 7.39
N VAL A 75 2.11 -0.10 7.17
CA VAL A 75 2.59 0.80 8.21
C VAL A 75 1.49 1.80 8.62
N VAL A 76 1.18 1.87 9.92
CA VAL A 76 0.29 2.92 10.48
C VAL A 76 1.15 4.03 11.09
N ALA A 77 1.41 5.09 10.32
CA ALA A 77 2.27 6.20 10.72
C ALA A 77 1.49 7.54 10.86
N ASP A 78 2.14 8.55 11.45
CA ASP A 78 1.58 9.90 11.52
C ASP A 78 1.59 10.56 10.13
N SER A 79 2.73 10.67 9.45
CA SER A 79 2.81 11.08 8.03
C SER A 79 3.09 9.93 7.06
N PHE A 80 3.21 10.23 5.76
CA PHE A 80 3.72 9.25 4.79
C PHE A 80 5.25 9.10 4.89
N GLU A 81 5.95 10.19 5.18
CA GLU A 81 7.41 10.20 5.34
C GLU A 81 7.84 9.30 6.50
N ASP A 82 7.16 9.39 7.65
CA ASP A 82 7.44 8.55 8.82
C ASP A 82 7.14 7.05 8.58
N GLY A 83 6.42 6.71 7.50
CA GLY A 83 6.12 5.32 7.11
C GLY A 83 6.90 4.82 5.89
N LEU A 84 7.85 5.62 5.38
CA LEU A 84 8.74 5.30 4.26
C LEU A 84 10.24 5.45 4.64
N ARG A 85 10.54 5.68 5.92
CA ARG A 85 11.89 5.69 6.49
C ARG A 85 12.34 4.30 6.93
#